data_AF-A0AAW1VQ96-F1
#
_entry.id   AF-A0AAW1VQ96-F1
#
_cell.length_a   1.000
_cell.length_b   1.000
_cell.length_c   1.000
_cell.angle_alpha   90.00
_cell.angle_beta   90.00
_cell.angle_gamma   90.00
#
_symmetry.space_group_name_H-M   'P 1'
#
loop_
_entity.id
_entity.type
_entity.pdbx_description
1 polymer ?
#
loop_
_entity_poly.entity_id
_entity_poly.type
_entity_poly.pdbx_seq_one_letter_code
_entity_poly.pdbx_strand_id
1 'polypeptide(L)'
;MKYRICSSGAFLFIFIILVANWLSTEAKTCNPSGMLVGKKSPPGQCNPENQSECCKKGKLYPTYKCSPHVSKRTKATLTINSFQKGGDGGGPSECDNKFHSDNTPVVALSTGWFNNRKRCLHYITIHGNGRSVKATVVDECDSTVGCDADHDYQPPCPNNVVDASKAVWKALGVKESSSDWGQMQVFWSDT
;
A
#
# COMPACT_ATOMS: atom_id res chain seq x y z
N MET A 1 -28.52 62.97 -6.54
CA MET A 1 -27.95 62.33 -7.75
C MET A 1 -27.74 60.85 -7.41
N LYS A 2 -28.25 59.95 -8.27
CA LYS A 2 -28.48 58.52 -7.98
C LYS A 2 -27.15 57.78 -7.79
N TYR A 3 -26.99 57.08 -6.67
CA TYR A 3 -25.88 56.14 -6.47
C TYR A 3 -26.02 54.99 -7.47
N ARG A 4 -25.25 55.02 -8.56
CA ARG A 4 -25.08 53.87 -9.45
C ARG A 4 -24.21 52.85 -8.73
N ILE A 5 -24.85 51.94 -8.02
CA ILE A 5 -24.19 50.74 -7.54
C ILE A 5 -23.84 49.91 -8.78
N CYS A 6 -22.54 49.75 -9.04
CA CYS A 6 -22.01 48.95 -10.14
C CYS A 6 -22.34 47.46 -9.88
N SER A 7 -23.56 47.07 -10.27
CA SER A 7 -24.14 45.74 -10.05
C SER A 7 -23.27 44.62 -10.65
N SER A 8 -22.52 44.91 -11.71
CA SER A 8 -21.69 43.93 -12.42
C SER A 8 -20.50 43.40 -11.60
N GLY A 9 -19.95 44.20 -10.67
CA GLY A 9 -18.80 43.78 -9.85
C GLY A 9 -19.19 42.82 -8.71
N ALA A 10 -20.37 43.02 -8.13
CA ALA A 10 -20.87 42.17 -7.05
C ALA A 10 -21.24 40.76 -7.53
N PHE A 11 -21.85 40.64 -8.71
CA PHE A 11 -22.14 39.34 -9.32
C PHE A 11 -20.88 38.56 -9.68
N LEU A 12 -19.84 39.24 -10.18
CA LEU A 12 -18.57 38.60 -10.49
C LEU A 12 -17.87 38.06 -9.23
N PHE A 13 -17.90 38.84 -8.14
CA PHE A 13 -17.35 38.42 -6.84
C PHE A 13 -18.09 37.21 -6.25
N ILE A 14 -19.42 37.22 -6.28
CA ILE A 14 -20.24 36.10 -5.79
C ILE A 14 -19.98 34.84 -6.63
N PHE A 15 -19.86 34.97 -7.95
CA PHE A 15 -19.55 33.85 -8.84
C PHE A 15 -18.15 33.27 -8.55
N ILE A 16 -17.14 34.11 -8.33
CA ILE A 16 -15.78 33.66 -7.95
C ILE A 16 -15.79 32.93 -6.61
N ILE A 17 -16.53 33.43 -5.61
CA ILE A 17 -16.66 32.77 -4.30
C ILE A 17 -17.35 31.41 -4.45
N LEU A 18 -18.41 31.30 -5.25
CA LEU A 18 -19.11 30.03 -5.50
C LEU A 18 -18.21 29.02 -6.24
N VAL A 19 -17.40 29.46 -7.20
CA VAL A 19 -16.44 28.60 -7.91
C VAL A 19 -15.29 28.17 -7.00
N ALA A 20 -14.79 29.04 -6.12
CA ALA A 20 -13.76 28.71 -5.14
C ALA A 20 -14.25 27.71 -4.08
N ASN A 21 -15.51 27.83 -3.64
CA ASN A 21 -16.13 26.85 -2.74
C ASN A 21 -16.46 25.52 -3.46
N TRP A 22 -16.70 25.54 -4.77
CA TRP A 22 -16.88 24.32 -5.58
C TRP A 22 -15.56 23.57 -5.82
N LEU A 23 -14.44 24.31 -5.96
CA LEU A 23 -13.10 23.75 -6.17
C LEU A 23 -12.43 23.24 -4.88
N SER A 24 -13.06 23.45 -3.72
CA SER A 24 -12.58 22.94 -2.44
C SER A 24 -13.00 21.48 -2.25
N THR A 25 -12.58 20.59 -3.14
CA THR A 25 -12.53 19.16 -2.80
C THR A 25 -11.40 18.99 -1.79
N GLU A 26 -11.72 18.91 -0.50
CA GLU A 26 -10.75 18.40 0.47
C GLU A 26 -10.35 17.00 0.00
N ALA A 27 -9.13 16.88 -0.53
CA ALA A 27 -8.53 15.58 -0.76
C ALA A 27 -8.44 14.92 0.61
N LYS A 28 -9.37 14.01 0.92
CA LYS A 28 -9.41 13.31 2.21
C LYS A 28 -8.06 12.63 2.43
N THR A 29 -7.25 13.21 3.30
CA THR A 29 -5.95 12.67 3.68
C THR A 29 -6.18 11.35 4.41
N CYS A 30 -5.46 10.30 4.04
CA CYS A 30 -5.55 9.01 4.72
C CYS A 30 -4.91 9.11 6.11
N ASN A 31 -5.71 8.88 7.15
CA ASN A 31 -5.28 8.87 8.55
C ASN A 31 -5.36 7.44 9.12
N PRO A 32 -4.59 7.14 10.19
CA PRO A 32 -4.73 5.88 10.91
C PRO A 32 -6.18 5.64 11.35
N SER A 33 -6.67 4.42 11.16
CA SER A 33 -7.99 4.00 11.65
C SER A 33 -7.98 3.59 13.12
N GLY A 34 -6.81 3.31 13.67
CA GLY A 34 -6.65 2.87 15.05
C GLY A 34 -5.20 2.55 15.41
N MET A 35 -5.04 1.93 16.57
CA MET A 35 -3.76 1.45 17.09
C MET A 35 -3.94 0.02 17.61
N LEU A 36 -3.00 -0.85 17.29
CA LEU A 36 -2.89 -2.23 17.77
C LEU A 36 -1.79 -2.31 18.82
N VAL A 37 -2.08 -2.92 19.97
CA VAL A 37 -1.07 -3.21 20.99
C VAL A 37 -0.40 -4.54 20.66
N GLY A 38 0.91 -4.50 20.39
CA GLY A 38 1.69 -5.69 20.08
C GLY A 38 1.67 -6.71 21.20
N LYS A 39 1.49 -7.97 20.83
CA LYS A 39 1.63 -9.14 21.70
C LYS A 39 2.98 -9.80 21.45
N LYS A 40 3.53 -10.48 22.47
CA LYS A 40 4.74 -11.29 22.29
C LYS A 40 4.35 -12.55 21.53
N SER A 41 5.04 -12.85 20.43
CA SER A 41 4.87 -14.13 19.74
C SER A 41 5.32 -15.30 20.63
N PRO A 42 4.64 -16.45 20.58
CA PRO A 42 5.16 -17.69 21.13
C PRO A 42 6.49 -18.09 20.44
N PRO A 43 7.36 -18.85 21.12
CA PRO A 43 8.62 -19.30 20.53
C PRO A 43 8.40 -20.03 19.20
N GLY A 44 9.09 -19.57 18.15
CA GLY A 44 9.05 -20.18 16.82
C GLY A 44 7.83 -19.83 15.95
N GLN A 45 6.93 -18.95 16.41
CA GLN A 45 5.71 -18.59 15.66
C GLN A 45 5.79 -17.28 14.88
N CYS A 46 6.94 -16.61 14.87
CA CYS A 46 7.20 -15.48 14.00
C CYS A 46 8.45 -15.77 13.18
N ASN A 47 8.31 -15.71 11.85
CA ASN A 47 9.40 -15.94 10.91
C ASN A 47 10.12 -14.61 10.60
N PRO A 48 11.41 -14.45 10.92
CA PRO A 48 12.17 -13.23 10.61
C PRO A 48 12.81 -13.23 9.21
N GLU A 49 12.50 -14.21 8.35
CA GLU A 49 12.98 -14.23 6.96
C GLU A 49 12.55 -12.97 6.18
N ASN A 50 13.29 -12.65 5.11
CA ASN A 50 13.01 -11.49 4.25
C ASN A 50 12.92 -10.14 4.98
N GLN A 51 13.58 -10.01 6.14
CA GLN A 51 13.57 -8.80 6.98
C GLN A 51 12.21 -8.55 7.68
N SER A 52 11.38 -9.58 7.80
CA SER A 52 10.12 -9.51 8.55
C SER A 52 10.37 -9.20 10.03
N GLU A 53 9.67 -8.19 10.56
CA GLU A 53 9.75 -7.83 11.98
C GLU A 53 8.69 -8.56 12.79
N CYS A 54 9.05 -9.08 13.98
CA CYS A 54 8.08 -9.61 14.92
C CYS A 54 7.48 -8.52 15.82
N CYS A 55 6.21 -8.67 16.19
CA CYS A 55 5.58 -7.77 17.14
C CYS A 55 6.24 -7.77 18.52
N LYS A 56 6.38 -6.57 19.08
CA LYS A 56 6.97 -6.36 20.41
C LYS A 56 5.86 -6.11 21.43
N LYS A 57 5.90 -6.84 22.55
CA LYS A 57 4.92 -6.71 23.64
C LYS A 57 4.80 -5.25 24.09
N GLY A 58 3.59 -4.70 24.05
CA GLY A 58 3.28 -3.36 24.52
C GLY A 58 3.65 -2.23 23.55
N LYS A 59 4.30 -2.52 22.41
CA LYS A 59 4.51 -1.51 21.35
C LYS A 59 3.18 -1.22 20.65
N LEU A 60 2.91 0.05 20.35
CA LEU A 60 1.74 0.45 19.56
C LEU A 60 2.09 0.44 18.07
N TYR A 61 1.21 -0.15 17.27
CA TYR A 61 1.31 -0.22 15.81
C TYR A 61 0.07 0.46 15.21
N PRO A 62 0.23 1.47 14.33
CA PRO A 62 -0.92 2.10 13.68
C PRO A 62 -1.58 1.12 12.72
N THR A 63 -2.91 1.15 12.67
CA THR A 63 -3.69 0.41 11.67
C THR A 63 -4.36 1.38 10.71
N TYR A 64 -4.62 0.93 9.49
CA TYR A 64 -5.18 1.73 8.42
C TYR A 64 -6.27 0.96 7.67
N LYS A 65 -7.34 1.66 7.29
CA LYS A 65 -8.36 1.19 6.34
C LYS A 65 -8.28 1.90 5.00
N CYS A 66 -7.28 2.77 4.84
CA CYS A 66 -7.07 3.59 3.67
C CYS A 66 -5.59 3.57 3.30
N SER A 67 -5.29 4.02 2.09
CA SER A 67 -3.94 4.21 1.57
C SER A 67 -3.84 5.59 0.91
N PRO A 68 -2.63 6.11 0.64
CA PRO A 68 -2.47 7.36 -0.10
C PRO A 68 -3.20 7.34 -1.45
N HIS A 69 -3.54 8.52 -1.98
CA HIS A 69 -4.28 8.65 -3.23
C HIS A 69 -3.56 7.98 -4.41
N VAL A 70 -4.29 7.16 -5.18
CA VAL A 70 -3.77 6.48 -6.38
C VAL A 70 -3.72 7.46 -7.56
N SER A 71 -2.59 7.51 -8.25
CA SER A 71 -2.37 8.34 -9.43
C SER A 71 -1.58 7.57 -10.51
N LYS A 72 -1.28 8.22 -11.63
CA LYS A 72 -0.38 7.67 -12.66
C LYS A 72 1.06 7.42 -12.18
N ARG A 73 1.43 7.95 -11.00
CA ARG A 73 2.72 7.71 -10.33
C ARG A 73 2.52 7.66 -8.82
N THR A 74 1.79 6.66 -8.35
CA THR A 74 1.54 6.45 -6.92
C THR A 74 2.84 6.07 -6.24
N LYS A 75 3.32 6.90 -5.30
CA LYS A 75 4.54 6.60 -4.54
C LYS A 75 4.25 5.48 -3.54
N ALA A 76 5.13 4.49 -3.47
CA ALA A 76 5.02 3.36 -2.55
C ALA A 76 6.38 2.91 -2.04
N THR A 77 6.36 2.21 -0.90
CA THR A 77 7.47 1.37 -0.46
C THR A 77 7.28 -0.01 -1.08
N LEU A 78 8.28 -0.49 -1.82
CA LEU A 78 8.34 -1.88 -2.27
C LEU A 78 8.99 -2.72 -1.17
N THR A 79 8.33 -3.79 -0.74
CA THR A 79 8.88 -4.81 0.17
C THR A 79 9.01 -6.15 -0.56
N ILE A 80 9.73 -7.09 0.03
CA ILE A 80 9.90 -8.43 -0.52
C ILE A 80 9.09 -9.45 0.28
N ASN A 81 8.37 -10.32 -0.43
CA ASN A 81 7.60 -11.41 0.16
C ASN A 81 7.64 -12.65 -0.72
N SER A 82 7.50 -13.83 -0.10
CA SER A 82 7.36 -15.11 -0.77
C SER A 82 5.91 -15.61 -0.67
N PHE A 83 5.22 -15.57 -1.82
CA PHE A 83 3.84 -16.06 -1.97
C PHE A 83 3.76 -17.57 -2.19
N GLN A 84 4.88 -18.29 -2.11
CA GLN A 84 4.92 -19.72 -2.36
C GLN A 84 4.57 -20.50 -1.09
N LYS A 85 4.16 -21.77 -1.26
CA LYS A 85 3.85 -22.62 -0.12
C LYS A 85 5.08 -22.78 0.78
N GLY A 86 4.94 -22.45 2.06
CA GLY A 86 6.03 -22.49 3.04
C GLY A 86 6.99 -21.29 2.96
N GLY A 87 6.65 -20.25 2.20
CA GLY A 87 7.28 -18.93 2.30
C GLY A 87 6.78 -18.14 3.51
N ASP A 88 7.22 -16.89 3.62
CA ASP A 88 6.88 -15.93 4.67
C ASP A 88 5.55 -15.19 4.44
N GLY A 89 4.93 -15.34 3.26
CA GLY A 89 3.60 -14.79 2.97
C GLY A 89 2.45 -15.52 3.67
N GLY A 90 2.74 -16.52 4.50
CA GLY A 90 1.74 -17.26 5.26
C GLY A 90 0.85 -18.15 4.40
N GLY A 91 -0.44 -17.81 4.34
CA GLY A 91 -1.48 -18.59 3.67
C GLY A 91 -1.52 -18.42 2.14
N PRO A 92 -2.46 -19.11 1.45
CA PRO A 92 -2.75 -18.85 0.03
C PRO A 92 -3.29 -17.43 -0.17
N SER A 93 -2.97 -16.81 -1.31
CA SER A 93 -3.30 -15.42 -1.58
C SER A 93 -4.80 -15.14 -1.75
N GLU A 94 -5.23 -13.99 -1.27
CA GLU A 94 -6.64 -13.64 -1.08
C GLU A 94 -7.46 -13.63 -2.39
N CYS A 95 -6.85 -13.22 -3.51
CA CYS A 95 -7.58 -13.04 -4.76
C CYS A 95 -8.03 -14.36 -5.41
N ASP A 96 -7.26 -15.44 -5.26
CA ASP A 96 -7.49 -16.69 -5.97
C ASP A 96 -7.32 -17.96 -5.12
N ASN A 97 -7.05 -17.82 -3.82
CA ASN A 97 -6.79 -18.91 -2.87
C ASN A 97 -5.66 -19.84 -3.33
N LYS A 98 -4.60 -19.29 -3.94
CA LYS A 98 -3.44 -20.05 -4.42
C LYS A 98 -2.13 -19.51 -3.85
N PHE A 99 -1.14 -20.40 -3.81
CA PHE A 99 0.25 -20.00 -3.68
C PHE A 99 0.83 -19.67 -5.06
N HIS A 100 1.74 -18.70 -5.11
CA HIS A 100 2.41 -18.24 -6.32
C HIS A 100 3.93 -18.40 -6.17
N SER A 101 4.60 -18.95 -7.18
CA SER A 101 6.05 -19.16 -7.13
C SER A 101 6.80 -17.82 -7.03
N ASP A 102 7.92 -17.81 -6.30
CA ASP A 102 8.87 -16.68 -6.24
C ASP A 102 9.36 -16.20 -7.62
N ASN A 103 9.25 -17.05 -8.65
CA ASN A 103 9.60 -16.75 -10.04
C ASN A 103 8.45 -16.10 -10.84
N THR A 104 7.27 -15.91 -10.24
CA THR A 104 6.11 -15.27 -10.86
C THR A 104 6.02 -13.81 -10.40
N PRO A 105 5.91 -12.82 -11.30
CA PRO A 105 5.79 -11.42 -10.90
C PRO A 105 4.39 -11.13 -10.35
N VAL A 106 4.25 -11.25 -9.03
CA VAL A 106 3.00 -11.03 -8.29
C VAL A 106 3.24 -10.11 -7.09
N VAL A 107 2.19 -9.45 -6.63
CA VAL A 107 2.23 -8.53 -5.50
C VAL A 107 1.00 -8.62 -4.61
N ALA A 108 1.18 -8.23 -3.35
CA ALA A 108 0.12 -7.76 -2.47
C ALA A 108 0.11 -6.23 -2.42
N LEU A 109 -1.05 -5.65 -2.13
CA LEU A 109 -1.20 -4.20 -1.93
C LEU A 109 -1.74 -3.92 -0.54
N SER A 110 -1.28 -2.83 0.10
CA SER A 110 -1.90 -2.34 1.34
C SER A 110 -3.43 -2.25 1.20
N THR A 111 -4.18 -2.57 2.26
CA THR A 111 -5.66 -2.62 2.29
C THR A 111 -6.37 -1.54 1.46
N GLY A 112 -5.99 -0.26 1.62
CA GLY A 112 -6.64 0.83 0.89
C GLY A 112 -6.40 0.80 -0.63
N TRP A 113 -5.24 0.33 -1.06
CA TRP A 113 -4.93 0.10 -2.47
C TRP A 113 -5.47 -1.23 -2.99
N PHE A 114 -5.53 -2.28 -2.16
CA PHE A 114 -6.21 -3.52 -2.50
C PHE A 114 -7.70 -3.29 -2.82
N ASN A 115 -8.32 -2.35 -2.10
CA ASN A 115 -9.61 -1.75 -2.41
C ASN A 115 -10.73 -2.80 -2.51
N ASN A 116 -10.88 -3.61 -1.46
CA ASN A 116 -11.88 -4.68 -1.37
C ASN A 116 -11.85 -5.57 -2.62
N ARG A 117 -10.67 -6.11 -2.96
CA ARG A 117 -10.43 -7.00 -4.10
C ARG A 117 -10.66 -6.38 -5.48
N LYS A 118 -10.94 -5.07 -5.61
CA LYS A 118 -11.18 -4.44 -6.93
C LYS A 118 -9.96 -4.46 -7.85
N ARG A 119 -8.76 -4.64 -7.30
CA ARG A 119 -7.53 -4.82 -8.09
C ARG A 119 -7.12 -6.28 -8.27
N CYS A 120 -7.85 -7.24 -7.69
CA CYS A 120 -7.50 -8.64 -7.80
C CYS A 120 -7.35 -9.10 -9.24
N LEU A 121 -6.25 -9.80 -9.50
CA LEU A 121 -5.90 -10.38 -10.81
C LEU A 121 -5.73 -9.35 -11.93
N HIS A 122 -5.68 -8.05 -11.59
CA HIS A 122 -5.29 -6.99 -12.51
C HIS A 122 -3.79 -6.74 -12.42
N TYR A 123 -3.24 -6.22 -13.52
CA TYR A 123 -1.83 -5.82 -13.57
C TYR A 123 -1.65 -4.40 -13.03
N ILE A 124 -0.62 -4.21 -12.24
CA ILE A 124 -0.02 -2.90 -12.01
C ILE A 124 1.35 -2.83 -12.68
N THR A 125 1.76 -1.63 -13.06
CA THR A 125 3.12 -1.37 -13.51
C THR A 125 3.89 -0.71 -12.38
N ILE A 126 4.99 -1.34 -11.97
CA ILE A 126 5.90 -0.87 -10.92
C ILE A 126 7.12 -0.27 -11.59
N HIS A 127 7.49 0.94 -11.17
CA HIS A 127 8.65 1.70 -11.65
C HIS A 127 9.64 1.89 -10.51
N GLY A 128 10.85 1.36 -10.67
CA GLY A 128 11.90 1.41 -9.66
C GLY A 128 13.26 1.08 -10.26
N ASN A 129 14.34 1.59 -9.66
CA ASN A 129 15.72 1.32 -10.10
C ASN A 129 15.95 1.55 -11.62
N GLY A 130 15.33 2.59 -12.18
CA GLY A 130 15.42 2.93 -13.61
C GLY A 130 14.72 1.94 -14.56
N ARG A 131 14.00 0.95 -14.03
CA ARG A 131 13.30 -0.10 -14.79
C ARG A 131 11.81 -0.10 -14.46
N SER A 132 11.07 -0.95 -15.18
CA SER A 132 9.65 -1.17 -14.91
C SER A 132 9.27 -2.63 -15.13
N VAL A 133 8.30 -3.11 -14.36
CA VAL A 133 7.79 -4.47 -14.44
C VAL A 133 6.27 -4.46 -14.25
N LYS A 134 5.57 -5.30 -15.02
CA LYS A 134 4.16 -5.60 -14.77
C LYS A 134 4.07 -6.75 -13.78
N ALA A 135 3.25 -6.58 -12.75
CA ALA A 135 2.98 -7.63 -11.77
C ALA A 135 1.48 -7.75 -11.53
N THR A 136 1.03 -8.98 -11.27
CA THR A 136 -0.37 -9.27 -10.98
C THR A 136 -0.64 -9.05 -9.50
N VAL A 137 -1.69 -8.31 -9.15
CA VAL A 137 -2.14 -8.21 -7.76
C VAL A 137 -2.85 -9.50 -7.39
N VAL A 138 -2.29 -10.24 -6.44
CA VAL A 138 -2.82 -11.54 -5.99
C VAL A 138 -3.29 -11.54 -4.54
N ASP A 139 -2.89 -10.55 -3.75
CA ASP A 139 -3.11 -10.57 -2.31
C ASP A 139 -3.34 -9.18 -1.69
N GLU A 140 -3.79 -9.19 -0.44
CA GLU A 140 -3.82 -8.02 0.43
C GLU A 140 -2.62 -8.03 1.39
N CYS A 141 -1.94 -6.90 1.51
CA CYS A 141 -1.05 -6.63 2.63
C CYS A 141 -1.88 -5.96 3.73
N ASP A 142 -2.40 -6.76 4.67
CA ASP A 142 -3.41 -6.30 5.62
C ASP A 142 -2.83 -5.25 6.58
N SER A 143 -3.36 -4.02 6.47
CA SER A 143 -2.97 -2.88 7.28
C SER A 143 -3.92 -2.63 8.45
N THR A 144 -4.96 -3.45 8.61
CA THR A 144 -6.02 -3.30 9.60
C THR A 144 -5.77 -4.09 10.89
N VAL A 145 -5.02 -5.18 10.80
CA VAL A 145 -4.75 -6.12 11.90
C VAL A 145 -3.37 -6.75 11.75
N GLY A 146 -2.92 -7.47 12.79
CA GLY A 146 -1.61 -8.11 12.89
C GLY A 146 -1.32 -8.51 14.34
N CYS A 147 -0.09 -8.91 14.63
CA CYS A 147 0.38 -9.35 15.95
C CYS A 147 -0.46 -10.48 16.58
N ASP A 148 -1.01 -11.35 15.75
CA ASP A 148 -1.79 -12.53 16.13
C ASP A 148 -1.34 -13.76 15.35
N ALA A 149 -1.98 -14.90 15.59
CA ALA A 149 -1.59 -16.18 15.00
C ALA A 149 -1.88 -16.25 13.49
N ASP A 150 -2.88 -15.51 12.99
CA ASP A 150 -3.24 -15.54 11.57
C ASP A 150 -2.24 -14.76 10.71
N HIS A 151 -1.48 -13.87 11.33
CA HIS A 151 -0.45 -13.02 10.70
C HIS A 151 0.98 -13.37 11.16
N ASP A 152 1.22 -14.59 11.65
CA ASP A 152 2.52 -15.04 12.17
C ASP A 152 3.17 -14.07 13.18
N TYR A 153 2.32 -13.37 13.94
CA TYR A 153 2.70 -12.32 14.88
C TYR A 153 3.56 -11.19 14.27
N GLN A 154 3.47 -10.98 12.96
CA GLN A 154 4.02 -9.82 12.25
C GLN A 154 3.12 -8.59 12.48
N PRO A 155 3.65 -7.36 12.45
CA PRO A 155 2.86 -6.15 12.62
C PRO A 155 1.91 -5.92 11.45
N PRO A 156 0.85 -5.11 11.64
CA PRO A 156 0.02 -4.65 10.53
C PRO A 156 0.88 -4.02 9.43
N CYS A 157 0.52 -4.31 8.18
CA CYS A 157 1.18 -3.74 7.03
C CYS A 157 1.08 -2.20 7.04
N PRO A 158 2.12 -1.47 6.65
CA PRO A 158 1.99 -0.03 6.38
C PRO A 158 0.99 0.22 5.24
N ASN A 159 0.42 1.43 5.20
CA ASN A 159 -0.65 1.75 4.25
C ASN A 159 -0.20 2.17 2.84
N ASN A 160 1.09 2.10 2.57
CA ASN A 160 1.70 2.58 1.33
C ASN A 160 2.68 1.56 0.72
N VAL A 161 2.38 0.27 0.89
CA VAL A 161 3.24 -0.86 0.51
C VAL A 161 2.73 -1.54 -0.75
N VAL A 162 3.68 -1.86 -1.64
CA VAL A 162 3.56 -2.89 -2.66
C VAL A 162 4.46 -4.03 -2.22
N ASP A 163 3.88 -5.13 -1.80
CA ASP A 163 4.63 -6.25 -1.25
C ASP A 163 4.85 -7.31 -2.33
N ALA A 164 6.10 -7.57 -2.70
CA ALA A 164 6.42 -8.08 -4.02
C ALA A 164 7.26 -9.34 -4.02
N SER A 165 6.96 -10.24 -4.96
CA SER A 165 7.74 -11.47 -5.15
C SER A 165 9.18 -11.18 -5.60
N LYS A 166 10.08 -12.16 -5.35
CA LYS A 166 11.49 -12.08 -5.82
C LYS A 166 11.61 -11.79 -7.31
N ALA A 167 10.69 -12.29 -8.14
CA ALA A 167 10.67 -12.03 -9.58
C ALA A 167 10.49 -10.53 -9.91
N VAL A 168 9.65 -9.81 -9.16
CA VAL A 168 9.46 -8.36 -9.34
C VAL A 168 10.75 -7.61 -9.06
N TRP A 169 11.41 -7.93 -7.95
CA TRP A 169 12.70 -7.33 -7.58
C TRP A 169 13.80 -7.58 -8.62
N LYS A 170 13.91 -8.82 -9.09
CA LYS A 170 14.86 -9.21 -10.15
C LYS A 170 14.57 -8.50 -11.48
N ALA A 171 13.29 -8.37 -11.86
CA ALA A 171 12.88 -7.66 -13.07
C ALA A 171 13.21 -6.15 -13.00
N LEU A 172 13.07 -5.54 -11.82
CA LEU A 172 13.54 -4.18 -11.55
C LEU A 172 15.07 -4.06 -11.50
N GLY A 173 15.81 -5.17 -11.67
CA GLY A 173 17.27 -5.18 -11.74
C GLY A 173 17.96 -4.91 -10.41
N VAL A 174 17.25 -5.07 -9.29
CA VAL A 174 17.84 -4.95 -7.95
C VAL A 174 18.54 -6.26 -7.63
N LYS A 175 19.82 -6.20 -7.25
CA LYS A 175 20.60 -7.38 -6.86
C LYS A 175 20.29 -7.77 -5.42
N GLU A 176 20.26 -9.07 -5.12
CA GLU A 176 20.04 -9.57 -3.76
C GLU A 176 21.10 -9.08 -2.76
N SER A 177 22.30 -8.80 -3.24
CA SER A 177 23.40 -8.24 -2.44
C SER A 177 23.32 -6.71 -2.26
N SER A 178 22.32 -6.03 -2.84
CA SER A 178 22.18 -4.58 -2.74
C SER A 178 21.63 -4.18 -1.37
N SER A 179 22.01 -3.01 -0.86
CA SER A 179 21.38 -2.41 0.33
C SER A 179 19.89 -2.09 0.13
N ASP A 180 19.46 -1.92 -1.13
CA ASP A 180 18.06 -1.69 -1.47
C ASP A 180 17.23 -2.97 -1.45
N TRP A 181 17.87 -4.15 -1.43
CA TRP A 181 17.14 -5.42 -1.40
C TRP A 181 16.42 -5.58 -0.06
N GLY A 182 15.13 -5.88 -0.11
CA GLY A 182 14.26 -5.95 1.06
C GLY A 182 13.30 -4.77 1.16
N GLN A 183 13.79 -3.56 0.90
CA GLN A 183 12.95 -2.37 0.93
C GLN A 183 13.50 -1.25 0.03
N MET A 184 12.69 -0.76 -0.92
CA MET A 184 13.05 0.42 -1.72
C MET A 184 11.85 1.29 -2.06
N GLN A 185 12.08 2.57 -2.37
CA GLN A 185 11.02 3.45 -2.83
C GLN A 185 10.74 3.24 -4.33
N VAL A 186 9.46 3.12 -4.68
CA VAL A 186 9.00 2.93 -6.06
C VAL A 186 7.83 3.86 -6.39
N PHE A 187 7.47 3.89 -7.66
CA PHE A 187 6.17 4.36 -8.11
C PHE A 187 5.41 3.22 -8.75
N TRP A 188 4.07 3.24 -8.65
CA TRP A 188 3.24 2.29 -9.38
C TRP A 188 2.01 2.98 -9.98
N SER A 189 1.42 2.33 -10.98
CA SER A 189 0.17 2.74 -11.60
C SER A 189 -0.64 1.52 -12.01
N ASP A 190 -1.97 1.68 -12.04
CA ASP A 190 -2.86 0.73 -12.70
C ASP A 190 -2.48 0.64 -14.20
N THR A 191 -2.52 -0.57 -14.77
CA THR A 191 -2.18 -0.81 -16.19
C THR A 191 -3.35 -0.55 -17.11
#